data_AF-Q2YKS9-F1
#
_entry.id   AF-Q2YKS9-F1
#
_cell.length_a   1.000
_cell.length_b   1.000
_cell.length_c   1.000
_cell.angle_alpha   90.00
_cell.angle_beta   90.00
_cell.angle_gamma   90.00
#
_symmetry.space_group_name_H-M   'P 1'
#
loop_
_entity.id
_entity.type
_entity.pdbx_description
1 polymer ?
#
loop_
_entity_poly.entity_id
_entity_poly.type
_entity_poly.pdbx_seq_one_letter_code
_entity_poly.pdbx_strand_id
1 'polypeptide(L)'
;MADADAIIIGAGLAGLAAAHELAGAGKKVILLEQEGENSIGGQAFWSLGGLFMIDSPEQRRLGVKDNLELARQDWFGSAQFDRPEDHWPKQWAEAYLQFAAGEMRPWLHSLGMRWFPVVGWAERGGSHAHGHGNSVPRFHVTWGTGPGVVAPFERLLREAMHQNLVTLKCRHRVNGIVTTNGRISGVHGDVLAPSSVERGQPSSREVIADFEFSAGNIIVTSGGIGGDPERVRRAWPRERLGNPPEDMVLGVPAHVDGRGIDIAVAAGGHVINGDRMWHYTEGLRNWNPIWPNHGIRILPGPSSMWFDAQGNRLPAPCLPGFDTLATLKHILSTGYGYSWFILTEKIIRKEFSLSGSEQNPDLTGKDWKLLVKSRLGKTPPQPVKAFIDKGEDFITAQTLEELVAGMNRLTGENLLDAAHIRTQIEARDREIANRYSKDAQIMAIRNARAYLGDRLTRAVPLHALLDPANGPLIAVKLHILTRKTLGGLHTNLQSAVLDASGKPVPGLYAAGEAAGFGGGGYHGYNALEGTFLGGCIFSGRAAGRAAASTI
;
A
#
# COMPACT_ATOMS: atom_id res chain seq x y z
N MET A 1 -34.46 -20.22 10.94
CA MET A 1 -33.18 -20.27 11.69
C MET A 1 -32.15 -19.54 10.84
N ALA A 2 -31.21 -18.82 11.45
CA ALA A 2 -30.15 -18.15 10.71
C ALA A 2 -29.25 -19.18 10.01
N ASP A 3 -28.74 -18.85 8.82
CA ASP A 3 -27.82 -19.72 8.07
C ASP A 3 -26.42 -19.76 8.72
N ALA A 4 -26.03 -18.66 9.38
CA ALA A 4 -24.78 -18.53 10.12
C ALA A 4 -24.93 -17.55 11.29
N ASP A 5 -23.96 -17.58 12.21
CA ASP A 5 -23.87 -16.59 13.29
C ASP A 5 -23.38 -15.23 12.76
N ALA A 6 -22.49 -15.25 11.76
CA ALA A 6 -21.98 -14.06 11.08
C ALA A 6 -21.73 -14.31 9.58
N ILE A 7 -21.80 -13.24 8.79
CA ILE A 7 -21.41 -13.24 7.37
C ILE A 7 -20.29 -12.21 7.16
N ILE A 8 -19.25 -12.60 6.44
CA ILE A 8 -18.13 -11.72 6.07
C ILE A 8 -18.16 -11.51 4.55
N ILE A 9 -18.08 -10.24 4.13
CA ILE A 9 -18.06 -9.84 2.73
C ILE A 9 -16.61 -9.52 2.33
N GLY A 10 -16.01 -10.39 1.51
CA GLY A 10 -14.66 -10.30 0.97
C GLY A 10 -13.65 -11.20 1.69
N ALA A 11 -12.93 -12.04 0.94
CA ALA A 11 -11.90 -12.94 1.47
C ALA A 11 -10.49 -12.30 1.48
N GLY A 12 -10.42 -10.98 1.69
CA GLY A 12 -9.17 -10.25 1.89
C GLY A 12 -8.57 -10.46 3.28
N LEU A 13 -7.37 -9.93 3.54
CA LEU A 13 -6.66 -10.11 4.82
C LEU A 13 -7.49 -9.73 6.05
N ALA A 14 -8.27 -8.65 6.00
CA ALA A 14 -9.15 -8.25 7.10
C ALA A 14 -10.28 -9.26 7.35
N GLY A 15 -10.90 -9.78 6.28
CA GLY A 15 -11.93 -10.81 6.36
C GLY A 15 -11.38 -12.14 6.89
N LEU A 16 -10.17 -12.52 6.49
CA LEU A 16 -9.49 -13.71 7.02
C LEU A 16 -9.14 -13.57 8.51
N ALA A 17 -8.70 -12.39 8.96
CA ALA A 17 -8.45 -12.13 10.38
C ALA A 17 -9.76 -12.15 11.20
N ALA A 18 -10.86 -11.60 10.67
CA ALA A 18 -12.17 -11.66 11.32
C ALA A 18 -12.70 -13.10 11.41
N ALA A 19 -12.57 -13.88 10.33
CA ALA A 19 -12.97 -15.29 10.29
C ALA A 19 -12.19 -16.12 11.31
N HIS A 20 -10.88 -15.86 11.49
CA HIS A 20 -10.06 -16.53 12.49
C HIS A 20 -10.57 -16.31 13.91
N GLU A 21 -10.91 -15.07 14.29
CA GLU A 21 -11.41 -14.76 15.64
C GLU A 21 -12.82 -15.33 15.87
N LEU A 22 -13.71 -15.26 14.87
CA LEU A 22 -15.06 -15.86 14.96
C LEU A 22 -15.00 -17.39 15.09
N ALA A 23 -14.18 -18.06 14.27
CA ALA A 23 -14.00 -19.50 14.36
C ALA A 23 -13.32 -19.91 15.68
N GLY A 24 -12.35 -19.12 16.17
CA GLY A 24 -11.74 -19.32 17.48
C GLY A 24 -12.74 -19.22 18.64
N ALA A 25 -13.82 -18.45 18.47
CA ALA A 25 -14.94 -18.37 19.39
C ALA A 25 -16.04 -19.43 19.14
N GLY A 26 -15.81 -20.38 18.23
CA GLY A 26 -16.75 -21.47 17.91
C GLY A 26 -17.98 -21.04 17.12
N LYS A 27 -17.96 -19.86 16.48
CA LYS A 27 -19.09 -19.32 15.70
C LYS A 27 -19.09 -19.86 14.27
N LYS A 28 -20.30 -20.09 13.74
CA LYS A 28 -20.53 -20.46 12.33
C LYS A 28 -20.51 -19.22 11.44
N VAL A 29 -19.71 -19.24 10.39
CA VAL A 29 -19.47 -18.10 9.50
C VAL A 29 -19.69 -18.49 8.05
N ILE A 30 -20.36 -17.63 7.29
CA ILE A 30 -20.31 -17.66 5.82
C ILE A 30 -19.38 -16.55 5.35
N LEU A 31 -18.34 -16.91 4.59
CA LEU A 31 -17.39 -15.98 3.98
C LEU A 31 -17.70 -15.88 2.48
N LEU A 32 -18.10 -14.71 2.01
CA LEU A 32 -18.49 -14.46 0.62
C LEU A 32 -17.35 -13.80 -0.15
N GLU A 33 -17.03 -14.32 -1.33
CA GLU A 33 -16.01 -13.76 -2.23
C GLU A 33 -16.55 -13.75 -3.68
N GLN A 34 -16.42 -12.63 -4.38
CA GLN A 34 -16.89 -12.52 -5.76
C GLN A 34 -15.90 -13.14 -6.76
N GLU A 35 -14.62 -13.16 -6.43
CA GLU A 35 -13.59 -13.82 -7.22
C GLU A 35 -13.54 -15.34 -6.99
N GLY A 36 -12.66 -16.02 -7.73
CA GLY A 36 -12.37 -17.44 -7.51
C GLY A 36 -11.60 -17.68 -6.21
N GLU A 37 -11.57 -18.93 -5.75
CA GLU A 37 -10.84 -19.34 -4.52
C GLU A 37 -9.35 -18.99 -4.61
N ASN A 38 -8.78 -19.02 -5.82
CA ASN A 38 -7.42 -18.57 -6.09
C ASN A 38 -7.15 -17.10 -5.78
N SER A 39 -8.15 -16.32 -5.37
CA SER A 39 -8.05 -14.90 -5.00
C SER A 39 -8.09 -14.64 -3.49
N ILE A 40 -8.17 -15.68 -2.65
CA ILE A 40 -8.06 -15.54 -1.18
C ILE A 40 -6.85 -14.68 -0.80
N GLY A 41 -7.04 -13.75 0.14
CA GLY A 41 -6.09 -12.72 0.53
C GLY A 41 -6.28 -11.41 -0.23
N GLY A 42 -7.01 -11.41 -1.35
CA GLY A 42 -7.29 -10.25 -2.18
C GLY A 42 -6.02 -9.46 -2.51
N GLN A 43 -6.11 -8.13 -2.41
CA GLN A 43 -4.98 -7.25 -2.67
C GLN A 43 -3.78 -7.39 -1.70
N ALA A 44 -3.96 -7.99 -0.51
CA ALA A 44 -2.86 -8.19 0.42
C ALA A 44 -1.82 -9.18 -0.13
N PHE A 45 -2.25 -10.11 -0.98
CA PHE A 45 -1.39 -11.08 -1.67
C PHE A 45 -0.32 -10.39 -2.53
N TRP A 46 -0.65 -9.27 -3.17
CA TRP A 46 0.26 -8.54 -4.06
C TRP A 46 1.22 -7.60 -3.33
N SER A 47 1.11 -7.48 -2.01
CA SER A 47 1.94 -6.57 -1.22
C SER A 47 3.39 -7.07 -1.09
N LEU A 48 4.32 -6.14 -0.88
CA LEU A 48 5.68 -6.47 -0.42
C LEU A 48 5.71 -7.08 1.00
N GLY A 49 4.59 -7.06 1.73
CA GLY A 49 4.43 -7.75 3.02
C GLY A 49 4.99 -7.00 4.22
N GLY A 50 5.16 -5.68 4.11
CA GLY A 50 5.66 -4.85 5.19
C GLY A 50 4.64 -4.61 6.32
N LEU A 51 5.12 -4.71 7.55
CA LEU A 51 4.36 -4.44 8.78
C LEU A 51 5.06 -3.38 9.63
N PHE A 52 4.30 -2.42 10.13
CA PHE A 52 4.76 -1.39 11.06
C PHE A 52 4.83 -1.96 12.47
N MET A 53 6.03 -2.00 13.06
CA MET A 53 6.24 -2.44 14.44
C MET A 53 7.16 -1.46 15.15
N ILE A 54 6.99 -1.34 16.47
CA ILE A 54 7.71 -0.37 17.32
C ILE A 54 8.60 -1.14 18.29
N ASP A 55 9.83 -0.65 18.47
CA ASP A 55 10.85 -1.20 19.38
C ASP A 55 10.98 -2.74 19.31
N SER A 56 11.06 -3.27 18.09
CA SER A 56 11.18 -4.70 17.82
C SER A 56 12.59 -5.23 18.12
N PRO A 57 12.75 -6.55 18.38
CA PRO A 57 14.06 -7.21 18.40
C PRO A 57 14.89 -6.96 17.13
N GLU A 58 14.25 -6.90 15.96
CA GLU A 58 14.88 -6.62 14.67
C GLU A 58 15.47 -5.20 14.63
N GLN A 59 14.71 -4.19 15.10
CA GLN A 59 15.18 -2.81 15.23
C GLN A 59 16.36 -2.70 16.19
N ARG A 60 16.24 -3.28 17.40
CA ARG A 60 17.30 -3.25 18.42
C ARG A 60 18.59 -3.89 17.94
N ARG A 61 18.50 -5.00 17.20
CA ARG A 61 19.67 -5.68 16.62
C ARG A 61 20.43 -4.82 15.60
N LEU A 62 19.75 -3.88 14.95
CA LEU A 62 20.33 -2.92 14.01
C LEU A 62 20.74 -1.60 14.69
N GLY A 63 20.65 -1.52 16.02
CA GLY A 63 20.99 -0.33 16.79
C GLY A 63 19.94 0.78 16.72
N VAL A 64 18.75 0.52 16.17
CA VAL A 64 17.65 1.48 16.14
C VAL A 64 17.11 1.66 17.56
N LYS A 65 16.99 2.93 17.98
CA LYS A 65 16.38 3.32 19.25
C LYS A 65 14.99 3.85 18.94
N ASP A 66 13.98 3.08 19.29
CA ASP A 66 12.58 3.39 19.01
C ASP A 66 11.75 3.24 20.29
N ASN A 67 10.59 3.88 20.32
CA ASN A 67 9.60 3.75 21.39
C ASN A 67 8.23 4.27 20.92
N LEU A 68 7.22 4.00 21.72
CA LEU A 68 5.83 4.37 21.44
C LEU A 68 5.64 5.89 21.28
N GLU A 69 6.29 6.71 22.11
CA GLU A 69 6.16 8.18 22.04
C GLU A 69 6.69 8.75 20.71
N LEU A 70 7.85 8.25 20.25
CA LEU A 70 8.42 8.65 18.97
C LEU A 70 7.53 8.20 17.81
N ALA A 71 7.02 6.97 17.86
CA ALA A 71 6.08 6.46 16.86
C ALA A 71 4.76 7.27 16.85
N ARG A 72 4.28 7.70 18.03
CA ARG A 72 3.10 8.56 18.15
C ARG A 72 3.35 9.94 17.55
N GLN A 73 4.50 10.56 17.82
CA GLN A 73 4.88 11.83 17.20
C GLN A 73 4.84 11.74 15.67
N ASP A 74 5.50 10.72 15.12
CA ASP A 74 5.57 10.47 13.67
C ASP A 74 4.17 10.23 13.07
N TRP A 75 3.33 9.46 13.77
CA TRP A 75 1.98 9.15 13.32
C TRP A 75 1.10 10.38 13.30
N PHE A 76 1.03 11.13 14.41
CA PHE A 76 0.14 12.28 14.51
C PHE A 76 0.64 13.47 13.67
N GLY A 77 1.96 13.61 13.51
CA GLY A 77 2.56 14.57 12.58
C GLY A 77 2.25 14.26 11.10
N SER A 78 2.17 12.97 10.75
CA SER A 78 1.75 12.51 9.42
C SER A 78 0.25 12.63 9.20
N ALA A 79 -0.53 12.24 10.20
CA ALA A 79 -1.98 12.17 10.10
C ALA A 79 -2.63 13.55 10.05
N GLN A 80 -2.08 14.53 10.80
CA GLN A 80 -2.56 15.91 10.85
C GLN A 80 -4.07 15.98 11.07
N PHE A 81 -4.57 15.21 12.04
CA PHE A 81 -6.00 15.09 12.31
C PHE A 81 -6.63 16.42 12.78
N ASP A 82 -7.17 17.17 11.84
CA ASP A 82 -7.63 18.55 11.97
C ASP A 82 -9.15 18.72 11.87
N ARG A 83 -9.90 17.65 11.56
CA ARG A 83 -11.36 17.72 11.40
C ARG A 83 -12.12 17.18 12.60
N PRO A 84 -13.35 17.66 12.89
CA PRO A 84 -14.20 17.11 13.95
C PRO A 84 -14.48 15.61 13.80
N GLU A 85 -14.66 15.14 12.56
CA GLU A 85 -14.87 13.71 12.24
C GLU A 85 -13.67 12.82 12.55
N ASP A 86 -12.50 13.38 12.91
CA ASP A 86 -11.30 12.62 13.27
C ASP A 86 -11.32 12.04 14.69
N HIS A 87 -12.43 12.13 15.42
CA HIS A 87 -12.55 11.53 16.75
C HIS A 87 -12.18 10.05 16.76
N TRP A 88 -12.88 9.22 15.98
CA TRP A 88 -12.61 7.78 15.91
C TRP A 88 -11.31 7.43 15.18
N PRO A 89 -10.92 8.10 14.08
CA PRO A 89 -9.59 7.96 13.49
C PRO A 89 -8.43 8.10 14.49
N LYS A 90 -8.47 9.11 15.38
CA LYS A 90 -7.47 9.31 16.44
C LYS A 90 -7.41 8.13 17.42
N GLN A 91 -8.58 7.63 17.84
CA GLN A 91 -8.65 6.49 18.78
C GLN A 91 -8.09 5.21 18.14
N TRP A 92 -8.41 4.97 16.87
CA TRP A 92 -7.88 3.84 16.10
C TRP A 92 -6.36 3.93 15.90
N ALA A 93 -5.83 5.13 15.62
CA ALA A 93 -4.40 5.37 15.53
C ALA A 93 -3.68 5.01 16.83
N GLU A 94 -4.17 5.52 17.96
CA GLU A 94 -3.59 5.22 19.27
C GLU A 94 -3.66 3.73 19.59
N ALA A 95 -4.81 3.09 19.38
CA ALA A 95 -4.99 1.66 19.63
C ALA A 95 -4.06 0.80 18.74
N TYR A 96 -3.87 1.19 17.47
CA TYR A 96 -2.95 0.51 16.58
C TYR A 96 -1.49 0.67 17.01
N LEU A 97 -1.08 1.86 17.47
CA LEU A 97 0.27 2.09 17.99
C LEU A 97 0.57 1.19 19.21
N GLN A 98 -0.40 1.04 20.13
CA GLN A 98 -0.29 0.10 21.25
C GLN A 98 -0.14 -1.35 20.77
N PHE A 99 -0.95 -1.76 19.79
CA PHE A 99 -0.86 -3.08 19.19
C PHE A 99 0.51 -3.32 18.54
N ALA A 100 1.02 -2.35 17.79
CA ALA A 100 2.31 -2.40 17.08
C ALA A 100 3.53 -2.38 18.03
N ALA A 101 3.43 -1.75 19.20
CA ALA A 101 4.45 -1.76 20.24
C ALA A 101 4.39 -3.00 21.14
N GLY A 102 3.23 -3.64 21.23
CA GLY A 102 2.99 -4.76 22.13
C GLY A 102 2.78 -6.09 21.40
N GLU A 103 1.53 -6.55 21.42
CA GLU A 103 1.20 -7.94 21.10
C GLU A 103 1.28 -8.32 19.61
N MET A 104 1.32 -7.36 18.67
CA MET A 104 1.31 -7.66 17.22
C MET A 104 2.40 -8.64 16.84
N ARG A 105 3.66 -8.33 17.15
CA ARG A 105 4.80 -9.17 16.77
C ARG A 105 4.72 -10.58 17.37
N PRO A 106 4.62 -10.78 18.70
CA PRO A 106 4.58 -12.13 19.27
C PRO A 106 3.37 -12.94 18.79
N TRP A 107 2.20 -12.33 18.62
CA TRP A 107 1.00 -13.00 18.10
C TRP A 107 1.17 -13.44 16.64
N LEU A 108 1.61 -12.54 15.74
CA LEU A 108 1.84 -12.92 14.34
C LEU A 108 2.95 -13.98 14.22
N HIS A 109 3.96 -13.93 15.10
CA HIS A 109 4.99 -14.95 15.18
C HIS A 109 4.42 -16.31 15.59
N SER A 110 3.49 -16.36 16.55
CA SER A 110 2.83 -17.61 16.97
C SER A 110 1.94 -18.21 15.87
N LEU A 111 1.41 -17.38 14.96
CA LEU A 111 0.69 -17.86 13.77
C LEU A 111 1.61 -18.42 12.67
N GLY A 112 2.93 -18.18 12.78
CA GLY A 112 3.94 -18.70 11.87
C GLY A 112 4.63 -17.63 11.00
N MET A 113 4.30 -16.35 11.17
CA MET A 113 4.99 -15.28 10.43
C MET A 113 6.43 -15.10 10.90
N ARG A 114 7.31 -14.76 9.97
CA ARG A 114 8.72 -14.44 10.21
C ARG A 114 9.08 -13.23 9.37
N TRP A 115 10.07 -12.46 9.81
CA TRP A 115 10.47 -11.21 9.16
C TRP A 115 11.90 -11.25 8.67
N PHE A 116 12.15 -10.49 7.61
CA PHE A 116 13.50 -10.23 7.13
C PHE A 116 14.27 -9.44 8.21
N PRO A 117 15.54 -9.78 8.50
CA PRO A 117 16.27 -9.19 9.62
C PRO A 117 16.64 -7.72 9.42
N VAL A 118 16.59 -7.20 8.19
CA VAL A 118 16.83 -5.78 7.91
C VAL A 118 15.51 -5.02 7.91
N VAL A 119 15.37 -4.08 8.84
CA VAL A 119 14.17 -3.22 8.94
C VAL A 119 14.29 -2.09 7.91
N GLY A 120 13.26 -1.92 7.09
CA GLY A 120 13.23 -0.91 6.03
C GLY A 120 12.85 0.49 6.55
N TRP A 121 13.30 1.50 5.81
CA TRP A 121 12.90 2.90 5.97
C TRP A 121 12.47 3.46 4.62
N ALA A 122 11.37 2.91 4.10
CA ALA A 122 10.94 3.13 2.72
C ALA A 122 10.52 4.58 2.45
N GLU A 123 9.96 5.26 3.45
CA GLU A 123 9.56 6.66 3.37
C GLU A 123 10.03 7.42 4.63
N ARG A 124 10.77 8.51 4.40
CA ARG A 124 11.37 9.32 5.47
C ARG A 124 10.53 10.53 5.86
N GLY A 125 9.65 10.97 4.97
CA GLY A 125 8.72 12.08 5.15
C GLY A 125 9.32 13.47 4.94
N GLY A 126 8.67 14.45 5.57
CA GLY A 126 8.84 15.88 5.36
C GLY A 126 9.99 16.52 6.15
N SER A 127 9.91 17.85 6.32
CA SER A 127 11.06 18.67 6.74
C SER A 127 11.20 18.90 8.25
N HIS A 128 10.20 18.54 9.05
CA HIS A 128 10.17 18.80 10.50
C HIS A 128 9.94 17.52 11.30
N ALA A 129 10.50 17.44 12.51
CA ALA A 129 10.37 16.26 13.39
C ALA A 129 8.91 15.96 13.79
N HIS A 130 8.04 16.97 13.83
CA HIS A 130 6.61 16.83 14.12
C HIS A 130 5.75 16.80 12.85
N GLY A 131 6.37 16.71 11.67
CA GLY A 131 5.70 16.63 10.38
C GLY A 131 5.48 15.19 9.92
N HIS A 132 5.22 15.02 8.62
CA HIS A 132 5.07 13.69 8.03
C HIS A 132 6.39 12.90 8.07
N GLY A 133 6.31 11.58 8.29
CA GLY A 133 7.43 10.66 8.14
C GLY A 133 7.73 9.82 9.35
N ASN A 134 8.45 8.71 9.14
CA ASN A 134 9.06 7.97 10.23
C ASN A 134 10.41 8.57 10.59
N SER A 135 10.62 8.87 11.87
CA SER A 135 11.91 9.30 12.43
C SER A 135 12.95 8.17 12.47
N VAL A 136 12.51 6.90 12.45
CA VAL A 136 13.36 5.70 12.45
C VAL A 136 12.75 4.57 11.59
N PRO A 137 13.53 3.57 11.13
CA PRO A 137 13.01 2.44 10.36
C PRO A 137 11.97 1.63 11.15
N ARG A 138 10.77 1.43 10.58
CA ARG A 138 9.69 0.60 11.16
C ARG A 138 9.04 -0.37 10.17
N PHE A 139 9.54 -0.47 8.93
CA PHE A 139 8.97 -1.30 7.88
C PHE A 139 9.54 -2.73 7.92
N HIS A 140 8.81 -3.67 8.52
CA HIS A 140 9.25 -5.06 8.67
C HIS A 140 8.71 -5.93 7.54
N VAL A 141 9.55 -6.28 6.57
CA VAL A 141 9.16 -7.14 5.45
C VAL A 141 8.99 -8.59 5.92
N THR A 142 7.80 -9.14 5.72
CA THR A 142 7.49 -10.54 6.03
C THR A 142 8.20 -11.47 5.06
N TRP A 143 8.76 -12.57 5.57
CA TRP A 143 9.40 -13.60 4.74
C TRP A 143 8.33 -14.33 3.92
N GLY A 144 8.43 -14.25 2.59
CA GLY A 144 7.37 -14.62 1.67
C GLY A 144 6.47 -13.46 1.24
N THR A 145 6.78 -12.21 1.62
CA THR A 145 6.06 -10.97 1.25
C THR A 145 4.54 -11.04 1.54
N GLY A 146 3.69 -10.44 0.72
CA GLY A 146 2.23 -10.49 0.82
C GLY A 146 1.66 -11.91 0.97
N PRO A 147 2.08 -12.89 0.13
CA PRO A 147 1.67 -14.28 0.31
C PRO A 147 2.08 -14.86 1.67
N GLY A 148 3.26 -14.47 2.19
CA GLY A 148 3.72 -14.84 3.54
C GLY A 148 2.87 -14.26 4.67
N VAL A 149 2.26 -13.09 4.47
CA VAL A 149 1.28 -12.50 5.40
C VAL A 149 -0.07 -13.20 5.31
N VAL A 150 -0.52 -13.58 4.12
CA VAL A 150 -1.83 -14.23 3.91
C VAL A 150 -1.81 -15.70 4.36
N ALA A 151 -0.74 -16.43 4.09
CA ALA A 151 -0.69 -17.89 4.24
C ALA A 151 -1.07 -18.42 5.63
N PRO A 152 -0.65 -17.81 6.77
CA PRO A 152 -1.10 -18.25 8.09
C PRO A 152 -2.62 -18.17 8.27
N PHE A 153 -3.25 -17.09 7.80
CA PHE A 153 -4.69 -16.91 7.93
C PHE A 153 -5.47 -17.78 6.94
N GLU A 154 -4.94 -18.01 5.75
CA GLU A 154 -5.53 -18.97 4.81
C GLU A 154 -5.51 -20.40 5.38
N ARG A 155 -4.39 -20.81 5.99
CA ARG A 155 -4.31 -22.11 6.69
C ARG A 155 -5.38 -22.22 7.78
N LEU A 156 -5.51 -21.20 8.63
CA LEU A 156 -6.52 -21.17 9.69
C LEU A 156 -7.95 -21.19 9.15
N LEU A 157 -8.21 -20.50 8.02
CA LEU A 157 -9.49 -20.57 7.33
C LEU A 157 -9.81 -22.01 6.91
N ARG A 158 -8.84 -22.69 6.26
CA ARG A 158 -9.01 -24.08 5.80
C ARG A 158 -9.24 -25.02 6.98
N GLU A 159 -8.53 -24.86 8.08
CA GLU A 159 -8.75 -25.61 9.33
C GLU A 159 -10.19 -25.40 9.86
N ALA A 160 -10.68 -24.16 9.89
CA ALA A 160 -12.03 -23.83 10.32
C ALA A 160 -13.12 -24.39 9.36
N MET A 161 -12.82 -24.46 8.06
CA MET A 161 -13.69 -25.14 7.09
C MET A 161 -13.79 -26.64 7.36
N HIS A 162 -12.66 -27.31 7.64
CA HIS A 162 -12.64 -28.72 8.03
C HIS A 162 -13.42 -28.99 9.32
N GLN A 163 -13.50 -28.02 10.23
CA GLN A 163 -14.28 -28.08 11.46
C GLN A 163 -15.75 -27.70 11.27
N ASN A 164 -16.19 -27.40 10.04
CA ASN A 164 -17.54 -26.90 9.71
C ASN A 164 -17.91 -25.59 10.45
N LEU A 165 -16.93 -24.79 10.83
CA LEU A 165 -17.13 -23.47 11.42
C LEU A 165 -17.21 -22.38 10.36
N VAL A 166 -16.49 -22.52 9.24
CA VAL A 166 -16.53 -21.54 8.15
C VAL A 166 -16.96 -22.19 6.85
N THR A 167 -17.91 -21.59 6.15
CA THR A 167 -18.28 -21.93 4.77
C THR A 167 -17.83 -20.82 3.84
N LEU A 168 -16.84 -21.10 2.99
CA LEU A 168 -16.40 -20.18 1.94
C LEU A 168 -17.30 -20.33 0.70
N LYS A 169 -17.82 -19.22 0.21
CA LYS A 169 -18.66 -19.13 -1.00
C LYS A 169 -18.00 -18.18 -1.99
N CYS A 170 -17.17 -18.73 -2.85
CA CYS A 170 -16.58 -18.01 -3.97
C CYS A 170 -17.62 -17.78 -5.08
N ARG A 171 -17.34 -16.84 -5.98
CA ARG A 171 -18.28 -16.42 -7.03
C ARG A 171 -19.63 -15.95 -6.49
N HIS A 172 -19.67 -15.44 -5.26
CA HIS A 172 -20.87 -14.83 -4.67
C HIS A 172 -20.64 -13.33 -4.53
N ARG A 173 -21.28 -12.57 -5.41
CA ARG A 173 -21.21 -11.10 -5.42
C ARG A 173 -22.38 -10.54 -4.63
N VAL A 174 -22.11 -9.93 -3.48
CA VAL A 174 -23.13 -9.26 -2.68
C VAL A 174 -23.64 -8.01 -3.40
N ASN A 175 -24.96 -7.84 -3.37
CA ASN A 175 -25.67 -6.70 -3.97
C ASN A 175 -26.40 -5.85 -2.93
N GLY A 176 -26.72 -6.42 -1.77
CA GLY A 176 -27.36 -5.68 -0.69
C GLY A 176 -27.30 -6.39 0.66
N ILE A 177 -27.61 -5.63 1.71
CA ILE A 177 -27.72 -6.09 3.09
C ILE A 177 -29.20 -5.99 3.49
N VAL A 178 -29.73 -7.07 4.05
CA VAL A 178 -31.13 -7.15 4.49
C VAL A 178 -31.25 -6.58 5.90
N THR A 179 -32.25 -5.73 6.10
CA THR A 179 -32.58 -5.14 7.41
C THR A 179 -34.00 -5.50 7.80
N THR A 180 -34.18 -6.06 9.00
CA THR A 180 -35.49 -6.41 9.56
C THR A 180 -35.66 -5.68 10.89
N ASN A 181 -36.76 -4.93 11.05
CA ASN A 181 -37.05 -4.16 12.28
C ASN A 181 -35.89 -3.25 12.73
N GLY A 182 -35.21 -2.60 11.78
CA GLY A 182 -34.10 -1.69 12.07
C GLY A 182 -32.78 -2.35 12.49
N ARG A 183 -32.66 -3.68 12.36
CA ARG A 183 -31.43 -4.44 12.60
C ARG A 183 -31.03 -5.21 11.35
N ILE A 184 -29.73 -5.30 11.10
CA ILE A 184 -29.20 -6.14 10.04
C ILE A 184 -29.55 -7.62 10.29
N SER A 185 -30.04 -8.31 9.27
CA SER A 185 -30.51 -9.69 9.35
C SER A 185 -29.98 -10.62 8.27
N GLY A 186 -29.26 -10.11 7.27
CA GLY A 186 -28.72 -10.94 6.19
C GLY A 186 -28.12 -10.15 5.04
N VAL A 187 -27.84 -10.85 3.94
CA VAL A 187 -27.34 -10.32 2.67
C VAL A 187 -28.00 -11.02 1.50
N HIS A 188 -28.06 -10.34 0.36
CA HIS A 188 -28.49 -10.94 -0.91
C HIS A 188 -27.54 -10.54 -2.05
N GLY A 189 -27.53 -11.32 -3.12
CA GLY A 189 -26.69 -11.04 -4.28
C GLY A 189 -26.75 -12.09 -5.36
N ASP A 190 -25.73 -12.06 -6.22
CA ASP A 190 -25.62 -12.90 -7.40
C ASP A 190 -24.60 -14.02 -7.18
N VAL A 191 -24.91 -15.21 -7.69
CA VAL A 191 -23.92 -16.25 -7.97
C VAL A 191 -23.41 -16.04 -9.40
N LEU A 192 -22.12 -15.80 -9.52
CA LEU A 192 -21.43 -15.60 -10.80
C LEU A 192 -21.03 -16.95 -11.41
N ALA A 193 -20.97 -17.00 -12.74
CA ALA A 193 -20.45 -18.15 -13.47
C ALA A 193 -19.05 -18.57 -12.93
N PRO A 194 -18.76 -19.88 -12.82
CA PRO A 194 -17.42 -20.36 -12.47
C PRO A 194 -16.34 -19.75 -13.35
N SER A 195 -15.16 -19.54 -12.78
CA SER A 195 -14.04 -18.90 -13.49
C SER A 195 -12.75 -19.64 -13.19
N SER A 196 -11.96 -19.89 -14.24
CA SER A 196 -10.63 -20.50 -14.18
C SER A 196 -9.50 -19.52 -14.47
N VAL A 197 -9.79 -18.22 -14.55
CA VAL A 197 -8.77 -17.18 -14.79
C VAL A 197 -7.75 -17.15 -13.65
N GLU A 198 -6.53 -16.75 -13.96
CA GLU A 198 -5.48 -16.63 -12.94
C GLU A 198 -5.76 -15.47 -11.97
N ARG A 199 -5.14 -15.51 -10.80
CA ARG A 199 -5.32 -14.49 -9.76
C ARG A 199 -5.04 -13.10 -10.31
N GLY A 200 -5.97 -12.18 -10.10
CA GLY A 200 -5.84 -10.78 -10.51
C GLY A 200 -6.33 -10.49 -11.94
N GLN A 201 -6.48 -11.51 -12.80
CA GLN A 201 -7.09 -11.34 -14.11
C GLN A 201 -8.60 -11.06 -13.98
N PRO A 202 -9.21 -10.31 -14.92
CA PRO A 202 -10.65 -10.11 -14.93
C PRO A 202 -11.41 -11.44 -15.06
N SER A 203 -12.23 -11.76 -14.06
CA SER A 203 -13.15 -12.90 -14.09
C SER A 203 -14.52 -12.49 -14.66
N SER A 204 -15.30 -13.48 -15.17
CA SER A 204 -16.64 -13.24 -15.73
C SER A 204 -17.58 -12.59 -14.70
N ARG A 205 -18.48 -11.73 -15.17
CA ARG A 205 -19.56 -11.11 -14.37
C ARG A 205 -20.96 -11.62 -14.76
N GLU A 206 -21.01 -12.68 -15.55
CA GLU A 206 -22.23 -13.39 -15.89
C GLU A 206 -22.88 -13.97 -14.62
N VAL A 207 -24.17 -13.68 -14.44
CA VAL A 207 -24.99 -14.13 -13.30
C VAL A 207 -25.70 -15.41 -13.70
N ILE A 208 -25.61 -16.44 -12.85
CA ILE A 208 -26.22 -17.76 -13.11
C ILE A 208 -27.30 -18.14 -12.09
N ALA A 209 -27.34 -17.47 -10.94
CA ALA A 209 -28.37 -17.64 -9.92
C ALA A 209 -28.33 -16.45 -8.94
N ASP A 210 -29.37 -16.33 -8.12
CA ASP A 210 -29.41 -15.41 -6.99
C ASP A 210 -29.17 -16.17 -5.67
N PHE A 211 -28.75 -15.46 -4.63
CA PHE A 211 -28.68 -16.00 -3.28
C PHE A 211 -29.20 -15.00 -2.24
N GLU A 212 -29.66 -15.54 -1.11
CA GLU A 212 -29.91 -14.81 0.12
C GLU A 212 -29.40 -15.66 1.30
N PHE A 213 -28.70 -15.03 2.24
CA PHE A 213 -28.22 -15.67 3.46
C PHE A 213 -28.55 -14.80 4.67
N SER A 214 -28.97 -15.45 5.75
CA SER A 214 -29.38 -14.81 7.00
C SER A 214 -28.31 -14.94 8.10
N ALA A 215 -27.98 -13.82 8.74
CA ALA A 215 -27.13 -13.76 9.93
C ALA A 215 -27.36 -12.44 10.68
N GLY A 216 -27.21 -12.48 12.01
CA GLY A 216 -27.40 -11.31 12.86
C GLY A 216 -26.26 -10.29 12.81
N ASN A 217 -25.11 -10.67 12.25
CA ASN A 217 -23.91 -9.82 12.16
C ASN A 217 -23.28 -9.93 10.77
N ILE A 218 -23.04 -8.78 10.12
CA ILE A 218 -22.43 -8.67 8.80
C ILE A 218 -21.15 -7.84 8.91
N ILE A 219 -20.04 -8.37 8.39
CA ILE A 219 -18.73 -7.71 8.42
C ILE A 219 -18.29 -7.38 6.99
N VAL A 220 -18.13 -6.09 6.68
CA VAL A 220 -17.71 -5.61 5.36
C VAL A 220 -16.19 -5.47 5.32
N THR A 221 -15.54 -6.28 4.47
CA THR A 221 -14.07 -6.31 4.28
C THR A 221 -13.68 -6.28 2.81
N SER A 222 -14.46 -5.57 2.00
CA SER A 222 -14.45 -5.57 0.53
C SER A 222 -13.30 -4.80 -0.13
N GLY A 223 -12.47 -4.09 0.63
CA GLY A 223 -11.40 -3.24 0.10
C GLY A 223 -11.84 -1.79 -0.17
N GLY A 224 -10.98 -1.03 -0.83
CA GLY A 224 -11.21 0.38 -1.19
C GLY A 224 -11.69 0.56 -2.63
N ILE A 225 -11.44 1.75 -3.18
CA ILE A 225 -11.90 2.14 -4.54
C ILE A 225 -10.78 2.15 -5.59
N GLY A 226 -9.53 1.82 -5.22
CA GLY A 226 -8.35 2.08 -6.04
C GLY A 226 -8.31 1.41 -7.42
N GLY A 227 -9.15 0.39 -7.64
CA GLY A 227 -9.29 -0.32 -8.92
C GLY A 227 -10.33 0.29 -9.86
N ASP A 228 -11.06 1.31 -9.41
CA ASP A 228 -12.05 2.07 -10.19
C ASP A 228 -11.56 3.52 -10.40
N PRO A 229 -10.96 3.83 -11.56
CA PRO A 229 -10.44 5.16 -11.87
C PRO A 229 -11.49 6.26 -11.74
N GLU A 230 -12.75 5.99 -12.12
CA GLU A 230 -13.81 7.00 -12.10
C GLU A 230 -14.24 7.34 -10.67
N ARG A 231 -14.29 6.33 -9.79
CA ARG A 231 -14.48 6.59 -8.35
C ARG A 231 -13.32 7.35 -7.75
N VAL A 232 -12.07 6.98 -8.08
CA VAL A 232 -10.87 7.73 -7.63
C VAL A 232 -10.95 9.19 -8.07
N ARG A 233 -11.33 9.46 -9.32
CA ARG A 233 -11.50 10.83 -9.85
C ARG A 233 -12.60 11.61 -9.14
N ARG A 234 -13.72 10.96 -8.82
CA ARG A 234 -14.84 11.59 -8.08
C ARG A 234 -14.45 11.93 -6.64
N ALA A 235 -13.67 11.08 -5.99
CA ALA A 235 -13.17 11.30 -4.64
C ALA A 235 -11.98 12.27 -4.58
N TRP A 236 -11.40 12.66 -5.73
CA TRP A 236 -10.13 13.38 -5.78
C TRP A 236 -10.17 14.74 -5.07
N PRO A 237 -9.26 15.01 -4.11
CA PRO A 237 -9.26 16.26 -3.35
C PRO A 237 -8.64 17.40 -4.17
N ARG A 238 -9.40 17.90 -5.15
CA ARG A 238 -8.91 18.90 -6.14
C ARG A 238 -8.34 20.16 -5.50
N GLU A 239 -8.97 20.65 -4.44
CA GLU A 239 -8.50 21.85 -3.72
C GLU A 239 -7.14 21.65 -3.05
N ARG A 240 -6.82 20.41 -2.63
CA ARG A 240 -5.60 20.10 -1.89
C ARG A 240 -4.46 19.63 -2.79
N LEU A 241 -4.77 18.80 -3.79
CA LEU A 241 -3.78 18.13 -4.65
C LEU A 241 -3.76 18.66 -6.09
N GLY A 242 -4.73 19.47 -6.52
CA GLY A 242 -4.91 19.82 -7.93
C GLY A 242 -5.75 18.78 -8.69
N ASN A 243 -5.86 18.95 -10.00
CA ASN A 243 -6.65 18.05 -10.83
C ASN A 243 -6.03 16.64 -10.90
N PRO A 244 -6.82 15.55 -10.91
CA PRO A 244 -6.29 14.21 -11.11
C PRO A 244 -5.68 14.09 -12.52
N PRO A 245 -4.52 13.42 -12.68
CA PRO A 245 -3.91 13.17 -13.99
C PRO A 245 -4.85 12.51 -14.99
N GLU A 246 -4.75 12.85 -16.27
CA GLU A 246 -5.52 12.17 -17.32
C GLU A 246 -5.16 10.68 -17.43
N ASP A 247 -3.86 10.36 -17.41
CA ASP A 247 -3.35 8.99 -17.35
C ASP A 247 -2.84 8.67 -15.93
N MET A 248 -3.35 7.57 -15.36
CA MET A 248 -2.91 7.00 -14.09
C MET A 248 -2.81 5.50 -14.25
N VAL A 249 -1.81 4.88 -13.63
CA VAL A 249 -1.68 3.41 -13.61
C VAL A 249 -2.33 2.81 -12.36
N LEU A 250 -2.81 1.57 -12.44
CA LEU A 250 -3.58 0.92 -11.38
C LEU A 250 -2.74 -0.05 -10.56
N GLY A 251 -2.52 0.26 -9.28
CA GLY A 251 -1.76 -0.59 -8.36
C GLY A 251 -2.57 -1.67 -7.65
N VAL A 252 -3.83 -1.87 -8.02
CA VAL A 252 -4.73 -2.89 -7.45
C VAL A 252 -5.57 -3.55 -8.55
N PRO A 253 -6.02 -4.80 -8.33
CA PRO A 253 -6.93 -5.48 -9.25
C PRO A 253 -8.27 -4.75 -9.42
N ALA A 254 -8.93 -4.98 -10.57
CA ALA A 254 -10.19 -4.34 -10.93
C ALA A 254 -11.36 -4.61 -9.95
N HIS A 255 -11.33 -5.70 -9.18
CA HIS A 255 -12.36 -6.01 -8.19
C HIS A 255 -12.29 -5.14 -6.92
N VAL A 256 -11.28 -4.28 -6.79
CA VAL A 256 -11.16 -3.30 -5.69
C VAL A 256 -11.91 -2.01 -6.09
N ASP A 257 -13.23 -2.13 -6.20
CA ASP A 257 -14.12 -1.17 -6.86
C ASP A 257 -14.98 -0.33 -5.90
N GLY A 258 -14.87 -0.55 -4.59
CA GLY A 258 -15.65 0.15 -3.58
C GLY A 258 -17.12 -0.26 -3.47
N ARG A 259 -17.62 -1.25 -4.23
CA ARG A 259 -19.05 -1.65 -4.22
C ARG A 259 -19.55 -1.98 -2.82
N GLY A 260 -18.75 -2.68 -2.02
CA GLY A 260 -19.15 -3.05 -0.65
C GLY A 260 -19.30 -1.86 0.30
N ILE A 261 -18.63 -0.73 0.02
CA ILE A 261 -18.80 0.52 0.78
C ILE A 261 -20.20 1.09 0.50
N ASP A 262 -20.60 1.17 -0.76
CA ASP A 262 -21.93 1.68 -1.15
C ASP A 262 -23.05 0.82 -0.56
N ILE A 263 -22.88 -0.51 -0.57
CA ILE A 263 -23.84 -1.45 0.01
C ILE A 263 -23.99 -1.22 1.52
N ALA A 264 -22.89 -0.98 2.24
CA ALA A 264 -22.92 -0.68 3.66
C ALA A 264 -23.58 0.68 3.95
N VAL A 265 -23.35 1.68 3.10
CA VAL A 265 -24.02 2.99 3.19
C VAL A 265 -25.52 2.86 2.96
N ALA A 266 -25.93 2.09 1.95
CA ALA A 266 -27.34 1.80 1.69
C ALA A 266 -28.03 1.08 2.87
N ALA A 267 -27.26 0.34 3.67
CA ALA A 267 -27.72 -0.31 4.90
C ALA A 267 -27.72 0.60 6.15
N GLY A 268 -27.45 1.90 5.98
CA GLY A 268 -27.47 2.90 7.06
C GLY A 268 -26.08 3.33 7.56
N GLY A 269 -25.00 2.78 7.01
CA GLY A 269 -23.64 3.19 7.35
C GLY A 269 -23.28 4.57 6.82
N HIS A 270 -22.26 5.20 7.41
CA HIS A 270 -21.74 6.49 6.99
C HIS A 270 -20.25 6.42 6.63
N VAL A 271 -19.85 7.21 5.64
CA VAL A 271 -18.45 7.35 5.20
C VAL A 271 -17.94 8.72 5.63
N ILE A 272 -16.73 8.75 6.20
CA ILE A 272 -16.00 9.97 6.50
C ILE A 272 -14.66 10.00 5.76
N ASN A 273 -14.09 11.20 5.59
CA ASN A 273 -12.77 11.41 4.99
C ASN A 273 -12.59 10.81 3.59
N GLY A 274 -13.66 10.72 2.78
CA GLY A 274 -13.61 10.12 1.43
C GLY A 274 -12.62 10.80 0.48
N ASP A 275 -12.24 12.05 0.76
CA ASP A 275 -11.25 12.84 0.04
C ASP A 275 -9.78 12.53 0.42
N ARG A 276 -9.57 11.73 1.47
CA ARG A 276 -8.23 11.31 1.90
C ARG A 276 -7.83 10.05 1.14
N MET A 277 -6.91 10.22 0.20
CA MET A 277 -6.37 9.16 -0.64
C MET A 277 -4.85 9.14 -0.62
N TRP A 278 -4.31 7.96 -0.91
CA TRP A 278 -2.87 7.72 -0.99
C TRP A 278 -2.52 7.11 -2.34
N HIS A 279 -1.78 7.90 -3.12
CA HIS A 279 -1.31 7.58 -4.46
C HIS A 279 0.20 7.69 -4.49
N TYR A 280 0.85 6.79 -5.21
CA TYR A 280 2.30 6.83 -5.33
C TYR A 280 2.71 7.61 -6.57
N THR A 281 3.83 8.33 -6.46
CA THR A 281 4.38 9.18 -7.52
C THR A 281 5.45 8.48 -8.36
N GLU A 282 5.97 7.35 -7.87
CA GLU A 282 6.99 6.52 -8.51
C GLU A 282 6.37 5.31 -9.22
N GLY A 283 5.22 5.50 -9.90
CA GLY A 283 4.53 4.46 -10.64
C GLY A 283 5.18 4.14 -11.98
N LEU A 284 5.19 2.87 -12.35
CA LEU A 284 5.59 2.36 -13.66
C LEU A 284 4.43 1.65 -14.33
N ARG A 285 4.30 1.76 -15.65
CA ARG A 285 3.45 0.82 -16.39
C ARG A 285 4.11 -0.55 -16.40
N ASN A 286 3.40 -1.58 -15.98
CA ASN A 286 3.94 -2.93 -15.95
C ASN A 286 4.11 -3.48 -17.38
N TRP A 287 5.33 -3.89 -17.75
CA TRP A 287 5.63 -4.50 -19.05
C TRP A 287 4.93 -5.86 -19.24
N ASN A 288 4.57 -6.53 -18.14
CA ASN A 288 3.83 -7.79 -18.12
C ASN A 288 2.60 -7.66 -17.20
N PRO A 289 1.55 -6.96 -17.64
CA PRO A 289 0.40 -6.64 -16.79
C PRO A 289 -0.40 -7.90 -16.43
N ILE A 290 -0.97 -7.90 -15.21
CA ILE A 290 -1.83 -8.98 -14.70
C ILE A 290 -3.31 -8.58 -14.81
N TRP A 291 -3.58 -7.29 -14.58
CA TRP A 291 -4.87 -6.65 -14.80
C TRP A 291 -4.75 -5.47 -15.77
N PRO A 292 -5.88 -4.98 -16.31
CA PRO A 292 -5.87 -3.80 -17.17
C PRO A 292 -5.19 -2.61 -16.49
N ASN A 293 -4.30 -1.93 -17.22
CA ASN A 293 -3.57 -0.76 -16.74
C ASN A 293 -2.73 -1.03 -15.46
N HIS A 294 -2.22 -2.26 -15.29
CA HIS A 294 -1.42 -2.64 -14.12
C HIS A 294 -0.18 -1.77 -13.95
N GLY A 295 -0.13 -1.03 -12.84
CA GLY A 295 1.00 -0.24 -12.40
C GLY A 295 1.78 -0.88 -11.26
N ILE A 296 3.09 -0.65 -11.23
CA ILE A 296 3.98 -1.07 -10.13
C ILE A 296 4.68 0.16 -9.54
N ARG A 297 4.75 0.25 -8.21
CA ARG A 297 5.51 1.30 -7.54
C ARG A 297 6.98 0.89 -7.45
N ILE A 298 7.87 1.79 -7.86
CA ILE A 298 9.27 1.75 -7.42
C ILE A 298 9.30 2.20 -5.97
N LEU A 299 9.83 1.37 -5.08
CA LEU A 299 10.41 1.88 -3.84
C LEU A 299 11.81 2.37 -4.25
N PRO A 300 12.12 3.68 -4.21
CA PRO A 300 13.44 4.18 -4.57
C PRO A 300 14.36 4.34 -3.35
N GLY A 301 15.66 4.36 -3.58
CA GLY A 301 16.62 5.00 -2.67
C GLY A 301 16.79 6.47 -3.02
N PRO A 302 17.46 7.25 -2.15
CA PRO A 302 17.48 8.71 -2.26
C PRO A 302 18.37 9.25 -3.40
N SER A 303 19.08 8.40 -4.15
CA SER A 303 20.18 8.84 -5.02
C SER A 303 19.75 9.31 -6.41
N SER A 304 18.62 8.83 -6.93
CA SER A 304 18.10 9.25 -8.24
C SER A 304 17.77 10.74 -8.23
N MET A 305 18.17 11.50 -9.24
CA MET A 305 17.69 12.88 -9.36
C MET A 305 16.28 12.87 -9.95
N TRP A 306 15.37 13.61 -9.29
CA TRP A 306 13.96 13.66 -9.65
C TRP A 306 13.64 15.01 -10.29
N PHE A 307 13.07 14.96 -11.48
CA PHE A 307 12.65 16.12 -12.25
C PHE A 307 11.15 16.08 -12.53
N ASP A 308 10.52 17.25 -12.61
CA ASP A 308 9.17 17.37 -13.17
C ASP A 308 9.16 17.12 -14.69
N ALA A 309 7.98 17.23 -15.31
CA ALA A 309 7.81 17.04 -16.75
C ALA A 309 8.61 18.05 -17.61
N GLN A 310 8.98 19.21 -17.04
CA GLN A 310 9.65 20.31 -17.72
C GLN A 310 11.18 20.31 -17.46
N GLY A 311 11.70 19.31 -16.74
CA GLY A 311 13.12 19.17 -16.47
C GLY A 311 13.62 20.03 -15.31
N ASN A 312 12.74 20.53 -14.44
CA ASN A 312 13.15 21.18 -13.19
C ASN A 312 13.26 20.13 -12.08
N ARG A 313 14.36 20.17 -11.34
CA ARG A 313 14.58 19.28 -10.21
C ARG A 313 13.55 19.58 -9.12
N LEU A 314 12.94 18.54 -8.59
CA LEU A 314 11.97 18.68 -7.52
C LEU A 314 12.63 19.26 -6.25
N PRO A 315 11.97 20.21 -5.55
CA PRO A 315 12.51 20.81 -4.33
C PRO A 315 12.36 19.88 -3.14
N ALA A 316 13.15 20.05 -2.08
CA ALA A 316 12.89 19.36 -0.82
C ALA A 316 11.51 19.77 -0.25
N PRO A 317 10.74 18.85 0.35
CA PRO A 317 11.07 17.45 0.65
C PRO A 317 10.72 16.44 -0.47
N CYS A 318 10.44 16.88 -1.69
CA CYS A 318 10.05 16.03 -2.83
C CYS A 318 11.26 15.27 -3.42
N LEU A 319 11.85 14.39 -2.60
CA LEU A 319 12.98 13.54 -2.92
C LEU A 319 12.52 12.07 -3.01
N PRO A 320 13.24 11.20 -3.74
CA PRO A 320 12.86 9.80 -3.83
C PRO A 320 12.80 9.12 -2.45
N GLY A 321 11.64 8.57 -2.08
CA GLY A 321 11.42 7.93 -0.78
C GLY A 321 11.27 8.89 0.40
N PHE A 322 10.80 10.12 0.15
CA PHE A 322 10.58 11.15 1.19
C PHE A 322 9.11 11.48 1.42
N ASP A 323 8.55 12.49 0.77
CA ASP A 323 7.17 12.92 1.04
C ASP A 323 6.31 12.71 -0.21
N THR A 324 5.58 11.60 -0.24
CA THR A 324 4.81 11.19 -1.42
C THR A 324 3.72 12.20 -1.77
N LEU A 325 2.97 12.72 -0.80
CA LEU A 325 1.86 13.64 -1.09
C LEU A 325 2.34 15.06 -1.38
N ALA A 326 3.42 15.54 -0.76
CA ALA A 326 4.04 16.79 -1.18
C ALA A 326 4.56 16.68 -2.62
N THR A 327 5.19 15.55 -2.97
CA THR A 327 5.66 15.28 -4.33
C THR A 327 4.50 15.23 -5.32
N LEU A 328 3.40 14.55 -4.97
CA LEU A 328 2.20 14.47 -5.80
C LEU A 328 1.64 15.87 -6.06
N LYS A 329 1.47 16.68 -5.00
CA LYS A 329 0.98 18.05 -5.12
C LYS A 329 1.91 18.89 -6.01
N HIS A 330 3.22 18.75 -5.87
CA HIS A 330 4.18 19.47 -6.69
C HIS A 330 4.07 19.06 -8.17
N ILE A 331 4.06 17.77 -8.48
CA ILE A 331 3.92 17.26 -9.85
C ILE A 331 2.64 17.83 -10.49
N LEU A 332 1.49 17.72 -9.82
CA LEU A 332 0.22 18.21 -10.36
C LEU A 332 0.17 19.73 -10.50
N SER A 333 0.91 20.48 -9.68
CA SER A 333 1.00 21.94 -9.82
C SER A 333 1.69 22.40 -11.10
N THR A 334 2.47 21.53 -11.75
CA THR A 334 3.10 21.81 -13.05
C THR A 334 2.14 21.70 -14.24
N GLY A 335 0.93 21.16 -14.01
CA GLY A 335 -0.05 20.85 -15.06
C GLY A 335 0.13 19.47 -15.70
N TYR A 336 1.17 18.71 -15.31
CA TYR A 336 1.46 17.39 -15.87
C TYR A 336 1.20 16.26 -14.87
N GLY A 337 0.87 15.08 -15.40
CA GLY A 337 0.59 13.85 -14.65
C GLY A 337 1.78 12.92 -14.48
N TYR A 338 2.98 13.34 -14.88
CA TYR A 338 4.18 12.51 -14.86
C TYR A 338 5.42 13.28 -14.40
N SER A 339 6.47 12.54 -14.07
CA SER A 339 7.78 13.07 -13.68
C SER A 339 8.89 12.15 -14.16
N TRP A 340 10.15 12.50 -13.90
CA TRP A 340 11.32 11.75 -14.36
C TRP A 340 12.29 11.46 -13.25
N PHE A 341 12.72 10.20 -13.14
CA PHE A 341 14.03 9.90 -12.55
C PHE A 341 15.11 9.94 -13.60
N ILE A 342 16.25 10.54 -13.26
CA ILE A 342 17.54 10.38 -13.95
C ILE A 342 18.53 9.78 -12.96
N LEU A 343 19.16 8.68 -13.36
CA LEU A 343 20.03 7.89 -12.51
C LEU A 343 21.09 7.13 -13.31
N THR A 344 22.01 6.51 -12.59
CA THR A 344 23.05 5.65 -13.15
C THR A 344 22.69 4.17 -13.00
N GLU A 345 23.36 3.30 -13.76
CA GLU A 345 23.27 1.84 -13.56
C GLU A 345 23.64 1.44 -12.11
N LYS A 346 24.60 2.15 -11.49
CA LYS A 346 24.99 1.91 -10.10
C LYS A 346 23.82 2.11 -9.13
N ILE A 347 23.01 3.16 -9.35
CA ILE A 347 21.83 3.46 -8.53
C ILE A 347 20.76 2.40 -8.77
N ILE A 348 20.33 2.19 -10.02
CA ILE A 348 19.16 1.35 -10.30
C ILE A 348 19.34 -0.08 -9.80
N ARG A 349 20.58 -0.61 -9.88
CA ARG A 349 20.90 -1.96 -9.43
C ARG A 349 20.64 -2.18 -7.93
N LYS A 350 20.81 -1.15 -7.10
CA LYS A 350 20.74 -1.28 -5.63
C LYS A 350 19.51 -0.60 -5.03
N GLU A 351 19.12 0.54 -5.59
CA GLU A 351 18.11 1.43 -5.04
C GLU A 351 16.72 1.25 -5.63
N PHE A 352 16.55 0.49 -6.71
CA PHE A 352 15.22 0.16 -7.21
C PHE A 352 14.76 -1.17 -6.63
N SER A 353 13.66 -1.14 -5.90
CA SER A 353 12.92 -2.33 -5.48
C SER A 353 11.47 -2.14 -5.88
N LEU A 354 10.82 -3.19 -6.34
CA LEU A 354 9.47 -3.12 -6.88
C LEU A 354 8.47 -3.60 -5.83
N SER A 355 7.32 -2.95 -5.69
CA SER A 355 6.39 -3.20 -4.57
C SER A 355 5.61 -4.51 -4.66
N GLY A 356 5.49 -5.11 -5.85
CA GLY A 356 4.68 -6.31 -6.09
C GLY A 356 5.37 -7.57 -5.57
N SER A 357 4.63 -8.46 -4.89
CA SER A 357 5.18 -9.75 -4.43
C SER A 357 5.73 -10.59 -5.59
N GLU A 358 5.10 -10.50 -6.76
CA GLU A 358 5.50 -11.13 -8.01
C GLU A 358 6.82 -10.57 -8.57
N GLN A 359 7.22 -9.37 -8.16
CA GLN A 359 8.48 -8.72 -8.57
C GLN A 359 9.65 -9.02 -7.61
N ASN A 360 9.42 -9.82 -6.57
CA ASN A 360 10.43 -10.14 -5.55
C ASN A 360 10.56 -11.67 -5.38
N PRO A 361 10.96 -12.42 -6.43
CA PRO A 361 10.99 -13.89 -6.40
C PRO A 361 11.92 -14.44 -5.31
N ASP A 362 12.95 -13.71 -4.93
CA ASP A 362 13.86 -14.06 -3.83
C ASP A 362 13.16 -14.03 -2.46
N LEU A 363 12.46 -12.94 -2.15
CA LEU A 363 11.75 -12.79 -0.89
C LEU A 363 10.45 -13.60 -0.86
N THR A 364 9.68 -13.58 -1.94
CA THR A 364 8.39 -14.27 -2.07
C THR A 364 8.58 -15.78 -2.14
N GLY A 365 9.54 -16.25 -2.93
CA GLY A 365 9.93 -17.67 -3.02
C GLY A 365 10.74 -18.18 -1.84
N LYS A 366 11.09 -17.32 -0.87
CA LYS A 366 11.90 -17.65 0.30
C LYS A 366 13.28 -18.23 -0.07
N ASP A 367 13.86 -17.75 -1.18
CA ASP A 367 15.12 -18.24 -1.73
C ASP A 367 16.31 -17.38 -1.25
N TRP A 368 16.96 -17.86 -0.19
CA TRP A 368 18.18 -17.24 0.34
C TRP A 368 19.34 -17.19 -0.65
N LYS A 369 19.46 -18.17 -1.56
CA LYS A 369 20.55 -18.19 -2.54
C LYS A 369 20.34 -17.10 -3.58
N LEU A 370 19.10 -16.99 -4.09
CA LEU A 370 18.73 -15.93 -5.03
C LEU A 370 18.87 -14.54 -4.41
N LEU A 371 18.48 -14.38 -3.13
CA LEU A 371 18.64 -13.11 -2.40
C LEU A 371 20.12 -12.70 -2.27
N VAL A 372 21.00 -13.62 -1.87
CA VAL A 372 22.44 -13.31 -1.76
C VAL A 372 23.01 -12.97 -3.13
N LYS A 373 22.64 -13.73 -4.17
CA LYS A 373 23.07 -13.46 -5.55
C LYS A 373 22.57 -12.11 -6.06
N SER A 374 21.32 -11.74 -5.78
CA SER A 374 20.72 -10.46 -6.22
C SER A 374 21.39 -9.26 -5.54
N ARG A 375 21.77 -9.41 -4.26
CA ARG A 375 22.40 -8.34 -3.47
C ARG A 375 23.90 -8.16 -3.73
N LEU A 376 24.62 -9.23 -4.07
CA LEU A 376 26.05 -9.20 -4.38
C LEU A 376 26.36 -9.09 -5.88
N GLY A 377 25.34 -9.24 -6.73
CA GLY A 377 25.47 -9.20 -8.17
C GLY A 377 25.95 -7.84 -8.70
N LYS A 378 26.69 -7.87 -9.82
CA LYS A 378 27.09 -6.66 -10.55
C LYS A 378 26.01 -6.15 -11.50
N THR A 379 24.94 -6.91 -11.73
CA THR A 379 23.82 -6.53 -12.60
C THR A 379 22.56 -6.24 -11.78
N PRO A 380 21.62 -5.41 -12.30
CA PRO A 380 20.32 -5.23 -11.66
C PRO A 380 19.61 -6.57 -11.41
N PRO A 381 18.80 -6.69 -10.33
CA PRO A 381 17.94 -7.85 -10.13
C PRO A 381 17.09 -8.12 -11.38
N GLN A 382 16.84 -9.39 -11.69
CA GLN A 382 16.16 -9.79 -12.93
C GLN A 382 14.82 -9.06 -13.18
N PRO A 383 13.95 -8.85 -12.18
CA PRO A 383 12.72 -8.07 -12.39
C PRO A 383 13.01 -6.63 -12.81
N VAL A 384 13.95 -5.94 -12.15
CA VAL A 384 14.37 -4.58 -12.50
C VAL A 384 15.00 -4.55 -13.90
N LYS A 385 15.84 -5.54 -14.22
CA LYS A 385 16.42 -5.66 -15.56
C LYS A 385 15.34 -5.85 -16.64
N ALA A 386 14.29 -6.62 -16.37
CA ALA A 386 13.19 -6.80 -17.32
C ALA A 386 12.47 -5.48 -17.61
N PHE A 387 12.32 -4.60 -16.61
CA PHE A 387 11.80 -3.25 -16.83
C PHE A 387 12.74 -2.38 -17.67
N ILE A 388 14.05 -2.44 -17.42
CA ILE A 388 15.03 -1.71 -18.25
C ILE A 388 14.97 -2.18 -19.71
N ASP A 389 14.85 -3.50 -19.93
CA ASP A 389 14.93 -4.10 -21.26
C ASP A 389 13.60 -4.01 -22.04
N LYS A 390 12.45 -4.00 -21.36
CA LYS A 390 11.12 -4.16 -21.99
C LYS A 390 10.11 -3.09 -21.61
N GLY A 391 10.37 -2.30 -20.57
CA GLY A 391 9.45 -1.27 -20.10
C GLY A 391 9.47 -0.07 -21.04
N GLU A 392 8.29 0.36 -21.48
CA GLU A 392 8.15 1.51 -22.38
C GLU A 392 8.62 2.83 -21.76
N ASP A 393 8.62 2.93 -20.42
CA ASP A 393 8.99 4.12 -19.66
C ASP A 393 10.50 4.29 -19.44
N PHE A 394 11.33 3.33 -19.89
CA PHE A 394 12.77 3.30 -19.62
C PHE A 394 13.59 3.73 -20.83
N ILE A 395 14.51 4.67 -20.62
CA ILE A 395 15.46 5.13 -21.64
C ILE A 395 16.86 4.96 -21.08
N THR A 396 17.75 4.33 -21.83
CA THR A 396 19.17 4.16 -21.48
C THR A 396 20.04 4.83 -22.54
N ALA A 397 21.02 5.62 -22.13
CA ALA A 397 21.94 6.31 -23.03
C ALA A 397 23.34 6.47 -22.42
N GLN A 398 24.34 6.71 -23.27
CA GLN A 398 25.72 6.93 -22.81
C GLN A 398 25.98 8.38 -22.43
N THR A 399 25.26 9.30 -23.05
CA THR A 399 25.36 10.74 -22.79
C THR A 399 24.03 11.32 -22.31
N LEU A 400 24.10 12.47 -21.63
CA LEU A 400 22.90 13.16 -21.15
C LEU A 400 22.07 13.71 -22.32
N GLU A 401 22.71 14.19 -23.38
CA GLU A 401 22.06 14.70 -24.58
C GLU A 401 21.21 13.63 -25.27
N GLU A 402 21.77 12.43 -25.46
CA GLU A 402 21.04 11.28 -26.01
C GLU A 402 19.89 10.85 -25.10
N LEU A 403 20.11 10.89 -23.78
CA LEU A 403 19.10 10.55 -22.79
C LEU A 403 17.90 11.50 -22.87
N VAL A 404 18.16 12.81 -22.82
CA VAL A 404 17.13 13.86 -22.88
C VAL A 404 16.41 13.86 -24.23
N ALA A 405 17.13 13.63 -25.33
CA ALA A 405 16.51 13.44 -26.64
C ALA A 405 15.56 12.23 -26.64
N GLY A 406 15.92 11.13 -25.95
CA GLY A 406 15.04 9.98 -25.74
C GLY A 406 13.80 10.33 -24.90
N MET A 407 13.96 11.10 -23.83
CA MET A 407 12.85 11.53 -22.96
C MET A 407 11.84 12.41 -23.71
N ASN A 408 12.33 13.32 -24.55
CA ASN A 408 11.51 14.15 -25.43
C ASN A 408 10.80 13.32 -26.51
N ARG A 409 11.47 12.34 -27.12
CA ARG A 409 10.83 11.43 -28.09
C ARG A 409 9.71 10.60 -27.47
N LEU A 410 9.91 10.12 -26.23
CA LEU A 410 8.92 9.29 -25.54
C LEU A 410 7.64 10.06 -25.21
N THR A 411 7.77 11.33 -24.80
CA THR A 411 6.61 12.17 -24.46
C THR A 411 5.98 12.83 -25.68
N GLY A 412 6.76 13.13 -26.72
CA GLY A 412 6.30 13.86 -27.91
C GLY A 412 6.12 15.37 -27.68
N GLU A 413 6.28 15.85 -26.44
CA GLU A 413 6.01 17.24 -26.05
C GLU A 413 7.25 18.14 -26.22
N ASN A 414 8.44 17.56 -26.30
CA ASN A 414 9.73 18.26 -26.45
C ASN A 414 9.98 19.35 -25.38
N LEU A 415 9.57 19.10 -24.13
CA LEU A 415 9.69 20.07 -23.03
C LEU A 415 11.09 20.20 -22.44
N LEU A 416 11.94 19.18 -22.61
CA LEU A 416 13.18 19.06 -21.85
C LEU A 416 14.38 19.65 -22.59
N ASP A 417 15.19 20.44 -21.88
CA ASP A 417 16.48 20.96 -22.36
C ASP A 417 17.65 20.29 -21.64
N ALA A 418 18.61 19.77 -22.42
CA ALA A 418 19.74 19.02 -21.89
C ALA A 418 20.71 19.92 -21.09
N ALA A 419 20.89 21.17 -21.49
CA ALA A 419 21.79 22.11 -20.81
C ALA A 419 21.22 22.53 -19.43
N HIS A 420 19.91 22.75 -19.35
CA HIS A 420 19.20 23.02 -18.10
C HIS A 420 19.29 21.86 -17.11
N ILE A 421 19.03 20.63 -17.56
CA ILE A 421 19.14 19.44 -16.71
C ILE A 421 20.60 19.23 -16.28
N ARG A 422 21.57 19.39 -17.19
CA ARG A 422 23.01 19.29 -16.91
C ARG A 422 23.43 20.22 -15.78
N THR A 423 23.02 21.49 -15.86
CA THR A 423 23.37 22.52 -14.86
C THR A 423 22.94 22.11 -13.45
N GLN A 424 21.76 21.52 -13.31
CA GLN A 424 21.22 21.05 -12.04
C GLN A 424 21.94 19.79 -11.51
N ILE A 425 22.27 18.84 -12.40
CA ILE A 425 23.03 17.63 -12.03
C ILE A 425 24.44 18.00 -11.55
N GLU A 426 25.14 18.84 -12.30
CA GLU A 426 26.50 19.26 -11.95
C GLU A 426 26.54 20.08 -10.66
N ALA A 427 25.51 20.89 -10.38
CA ALA A 427 25.40 21.60 -9.11
C ALA A 427 25.32 20.64 -7.92
N ARG A 428 24.49 19.60 -8.02
CA ARG A 428 24.38 18.53 -7.02
C ARG A 428 25.70 17.75 -6.88
N ASP A 429 26.34 17.41 -8.00
CA ASP A 429 27.58 16.63 -8.03
C ASP A 429 28.77 17.39 -7.41
N ARG A 430 28.84 18.72 -7.56
CA ARG A 430 29.86 19.53 -6.87
C ARG A 430 29.76 19.48 -5.34
N GLU A 431 28.60 19.12 -4.77
CA GLU A 431 28.41 19.04 -3.32
C GLU A 431 28.75 17.68 -2.68
N ILE A 432 29.19 16.69 -3.47
CA ILE A 432 29.47 15.34 -2.94
C ILE A 432 30.86 15.19 -2.30
N ALA A 433 31.82 16.05 -2.65
CA ALA A 433 33.23 15.90 -2.29
C ALA A 433 33.50 16.06 -0.78
N ASN A 434 32.73 16.90 -0.11
CA ASN A 434 32.87 17.14 1.34
C ASN A 434 32.10 16.09 2.16
N ARG A 435 32.30 16.06 3.47
CA ARG A 435 31.48 15.24 4.39
C ARG A 435 30.16 15.93 4.79
N TYR A 436 30.07 17.23 4.55
CA TYR A 436 28.89 18.09 4.77
C TYR A 436 28.45 18.73 3.44
N SER A 437 27.21 19.20 3.36
CA SER A 437 26.58 19.78 2.16
C SER A 437 25.34 20.55 2.59
N LYS A 438 24.94 21.55 1.79
CA LYS A 438 23.66 22.25 1.95
C LYS A 438 22.57 21.70 1.02
N ASP A 439 22.95 20.94 -0.01
CA ASP A 439 22.01 20.23 -0.87
C ASP A 439 21.24 19.16 -0.09
N ALA A 440 19.92 19.31 -0.06
CA ALA A 440 19.03 18.45 0.73
C ALA A 440 19.10 16.97 0.30
N GLN A 441 19.30 16.68 -0.99
CA GLN A 441 19.41 15.31 -1.46
C GLN A 441 20.75 14.68 -1.03
N ILE A 442 21.84 15.44 -1.07
CA ILE A 442 23.13 14.95 -0.58
C ILE A 442 23.05 14.67 0.93
N MET A 443 22.42 15.55 1.71
CA MET A 443 22.15 15.31 3.12
C MET A 443 21.30 14.03 3.33
N ALA A 444 20.25 13.85 2.53
CA ALA A 444 19.39 12.67 2.55
C ALA A 444 20.15 11.36 2.28
N ILE A 445 21.00 11.34 1.25
CA ILE A 445 21.81 10.16 0.91
C ILE A 445 22.79 9.83 2.05
N ARG A 446 23.44 10.84 2.64
CA ARG A 446 24.34 10.62 3.79
C ARG A 446 23.57 10.07 4.99
N ASN A 447 22.39 10.61 5.29
CA ASN A 447 21.55 10.13 6.38
C ASN A 447 21.10 8.68 6.16
N ALA A 448 20.66 8.34 4.94
CA ALA A 448 20.31 6.96 4.60
C ALA A 448 21.50 6.01 4.80
N ARG A 449 22.71 6.42 4.42
CA ARG A 449 23.92 5.62 4.62
C ARG A 449 24.41 5.56 6.07
N ALA A 450 23.96 6.45 6.95
CA ALA A 450 24.27 6.39 8.38
C ALA A 450 23.54 5.23 9.06
N TYR A 451 22.37 4.86 8.55
CA TYR A 451 21.67 3.65 8.97
C TYR A 451 22.28 2.39 8.34
N LEU A 452 22.67 1.42 9.19
CA LEU A 452 23.32 0.18 8.74
C LEU A 452 22.49 -0.61 7.73
N GLY A 453 21.17 -0.72 7.96
CA GLY A 453 20.27 -1.44 7.07
C GLY A 453 20.31 -0.89 5.64
N ASP A 454 20.05 0.41 5.50
CA ASP A 454 20.08 1.09 4.21
C ASP A 454 21.46 1.06 3.57
N ARG A 455 22.54 1.28 4.32
CA ARG A 455 23.90 1.22 3.78
C ARG A 455 24.20 -0.13 3.12
N LEU A 456 23.70 -1.22 3.71
CA LEU A 456 23.91 -2.57 3.19
C LEU A 456 22.97 -2.88 2.02
N THR A 457 21.67 -2.66 2.17
CA THR A 457 20.67 -3.21 1.25
C THR A 457 20.13 -2.22 0.24
N ARG A 458 20.30 -0.91 0.48
CA ARG A 458 19.54 0.13 -0.21
C ARG A 458 20.42 1.22 -0.82
N ALA A 459 21.01 2.09 0.00
CA ALA A 459 21.69 3.29 -0.45
C ALA A 459 23.06 2.99 -1.09
N VAL A 460 23.29 3.50 -2.30
CA VAL A 460 24.61 3.47 -2.95
C VAL A 460 25.53 4.53 -2.36
N PRO A 461 26.86 4.37 -2.44
CA PRO A 461 27.78 5.45 -2.15
C PRO A 461 27.55 6.65 -3.09
N LEU A 462 27.73 7.86 -2.55
CA LEU A 462 27.71 9.08 -3.33
C LEU A 462 28.75 9.00 -4.47
N HIS A 463 28.32 9.39 -5.66
CA HIS A 463 29.14 9.51 -6.86
C HIS A 463 28.51 10.57 -7.77
N ALA A 464 29.31 11.10 -8.70
CA ALA A 464 28.84 12.02 -9.72
C ALA A 464 28.02 11.25 -10.77
N LEU A 465 26.83 11.74 -11.10
CA LEU A 465 25.95 11.06 -12.05
C LEU A 465 26.52 11.09 -13.47
N LEU A 466 27.15 12.21 -13.86
CA LEU A 466 27.67 12.41 -15.22
C LEU A 466 29.10 11.89 -15.44
N ASP A 467 29.73 11.31 -14.41
CA ASP A 467 31.01 10.63 -14.59
C ASP A 467 30.78 9.34 -15.42
N PRO A 468 31.39 9.20 -16.61
CA PRO A 468 31.18 8.05 -17.49
C PRO A 468 31.48 6.70 -16.85
N ALA A 469 32.34 6.65 -15.81
CA ALA A 469 32.63 5.42 -15.06
C ALA A 469 31.43 4.92 -14.21
N ASN A 470 30.36 5.71 -14.13
CA ASN A 470 29.10 5.36 -13.48
C ASN A 470 27.98 5.06 -14.49
N GLY A 471 28.20 5.28 -15.79
CA GLY A 471 27.23 5.03 -16.85
C GLY A 471 26.95 3.54 -17.10
N PRO A 472 25.96 3.22 -17.96
CA PRO A 472 25.13 4.16 -18.70
C PRO A 472 24.17 4.97 -17.81
N LEU A 473 23.67 6.08 -18.34
CA LEU A 473 22.59 6.86 -17.73
C LEU A 473 21.25 6.22 -18.08
N ILE A 474 20.32 6.32 -17.14
CA ILE A 474 18.96 5.81 -17.26
C ILE A 474 18.00 6.93 -16.89
N ALA A 475 16.97 7.12 -17.71
CA ALA A 475 15.81 7.94 -17.42
C ALA A 475 14.58 7.05 -17.32
N VAL A 476 13.70 7.36 -16.37
CA VAL A 476 12.48 6.60 -16.11
C VAL A 476 11.31 7.57 -16.02
N LYS A 477 10.34 7.44 -16.93
CA LYS A 477 9.07 8.18 -16.83
C LYS A 477 8.25 7.56 -15.70
N LEU A 478 7.82 8.40 -14.77
CA LEU A 478 7.04 8.00 -13.62
C LEU A 478 5.61 8.48 -13.77
N HIS A 479 4.67 7.60 -13.46
CA HIS A 479 3.23 7.83 -13.50
C HIS A 479 2.66 7.95 -12.09
N ILE A 480 1.57 8.69 -11.94
CA ILE A 480 0.78 8.62 -10.72
C ILE A 480 0.06 7.27 -10.68
N LEU A 481 0.28 6.53 -9.60
CA LEU A 481 -0.23 5.18 -9.40
C LEU A 481 -1.35 5.20 -8.36
N THR A 482 -2.53 4.75 -8.76
CA THR A 482 -3.65 4.59 -7.82
C THR A 482 -3.33 3.47 -6.85
N ARG A 483 -3.64 3.69 -5.56
CA ARG A 483 -3.40 2.64 -4.56
C ARG A 483 -4.50 2.53 -3.54
N LYS A 484 -4.69 3.54 -2.69
CA LYS A 484 -5.50 3.40 -1.47
C LYS A 484 -6.44 4.56 -1.23
N THR A 485 -7.59 4.22 -0.66
CA THR A 485 -8.42 5.17 0.10
C THR A 485 -8.01 5.14 1.56
N LEU A 486 -7.67 6.31 2.11
CA LEU A 486 -7.41 6.44 3.54
C LEU A 486 -8.71 6.63 4.32
N GLY A 487 -9.70 7.32 3.74
CA GLY A 487 -11.07 7.35 4.28
C GLY A 487 -11.86 6.06 4.05
N GLY A 488 -13.05 6.00 4.63
CA GLY A 488 -13.96 4.86 4.46
C GLY A 488 -15.13 4.86 5.44
N LEU A 489 -15.76 3.70 5.61
CA LEU A 489 -16.85 3.50 6.58
C LEU A 489 -16.40 3.91 7.99
N HIS A 490 -17.20 4.75 8.63
CA HIS A 490 -16.96 5.26 9.97
C HIS A 490 -17.20 4.15 11.00
N THR A 491 -16.20 3.83 11.82
CA THR A 491 -16.32 2.77 12.83
C THR A 491 -15.78 3.17 14.19
N ASN A 492 -16.40 2.66 15.27
CA ASN A 492 -15.82 2.74 16.61
C ASN A 492 -14.71 1.68 16.81
N LEU A 493 -14.08 1.63 17.99
CA LEU A 493 -13.00 0.65 18.29
C LEU A 493 -13.43 -0.82 18.30
N GLN A 494 -14.74 -1.10 18.30
CA GLN A 494 -15.31 -2.44 18.14
C GLN A 494 -15.58 -2.76 16.66
N SER A 495 -15.10 -1.94 15.73
CA SER A 495 -15.36 -2.01 14.30
C SER A 495 -16.85 -1.93 13.91
N ALA A 496 -17.73 -1.51 14.82
CA ALA A 496 -19.14 -1.31 14.53
C ALA A 496 -19.30 -0.09 13.62
N VAL A 497 -20.02 -0.25 12.51
CA VAL A 497 -20.28 0.84 11.57
C VAL A 497 -21.22 1.84 12.21
N LEU A 498 -20.87 3.12 12.08
CA LEU A 498 -21.64 4.24 12.60
C LEU A 498 -22.47 4.87 11.49
N ASP A 499 -23.67 5.30 11.84
CA ASP A 499 -24.52 6.14 10.99
C ASP A 499 -24.06 7.61 11.00
N ALA A 500 -24.76 8.47 10.25
CA ALA A 500 -24.44 9.89 10.17
C ALA A 500 -24.60 10.65 11.50
N SER A 501 -25.31 10.08 12.48
CA SER A 501 -25.45 10.62 13.84
C SER A 501 -24.36 10.13 14.80
N GLY A 502 -23.46 9.25 14.33
CA GLY A 502 -22.42 8.64 15.14
C GLY A 502 -22.90 7.45 15.99
N LYS A 503 -24.10 6.91 15.72
CA LYS A 503 -24.63 5.74 16.43
C LYS A 503 -24.33 4.44 15.68
N PRO A 504 -24.01 3.33 16.38
CA PRO A 504 -23.82 2.05 15.72
C PRO A 504 -25.06 1.58 14.96
N VAL A 505 -24.86 1.13 13.72
CA VAL A 505 -25.87 0.41 12.93
C VAL A 505 -25.93 -1.04 13.45
N PRO A 506 -27.04 -1.48 14.06
CA PRO A 506 -27.07 -2.77 14.77
C PRO A 506 -26.79 -3.96 13.86
N GLY A 507 -25.69 -4.68 14.14
CA GLY A 507 -25.27 -5.86 13.39
C GLY A 507 -24.38 -5.57 12.18
N LEU A 508 -24.00 -4.31 11.92
CA LEU A 508 -23.10 -3.94 10.83
C LEU A 508 -21.70 -3.60 11.34
N TYR A 509 -20.69 -4.26 10.79
CA TYR A 509 -19.29 -4.04 11.09
C TYR A 509 -18.49 -3.83 9.80
N ALA A 510 -17.35 -3.16 9.90
CA ALA A 510 -16.44 -2.99 8.76
C ALA A 510 -14.98 -2.99 9.21
N ALA A 511 -14.10 -3.51 8.35
CA ALA A 511 -12.67 -3.60 8.64
C ALA A 511 -11.81 -3.53 7.36
N GLY A 512 -10.52 -3.27 7.56
CA GLY A 512 -9.56 -3.04 6.47
C GLY A 512 -9.90 -1.78 5.68
N GLU A 513 -9.45 -1.72 4.44
CA GLU A 513 -9.53 -0.51 3.62
C GLU A 513 -10.98 0.01 3.42
N ALA A 514 -11.99 -0.86 3.46
CA ALA A 514 -13.40 -0.45 3.40
C ALA A 514 -13.80 0.50 4.55
N ALA A 515 -13.14 0.39 5.70
CA ALA A 515 -13.32 1.24 6.87
C ALA A 515 -12.20 2.29 7.03
N GLY A 516 -11.44 2.60 5.97
CA GLY A 516 -10.24 3.43 6.09
C GLY A 516 -9.19 2.79 7.01
N PHE A 517 -9.15 1.45 7.03
CA PHE A 517 -8.37 0.58 7.92
C PHE A 517 -8.79 0.63 9.40
N GLY A 518 -9.92 1.27 9.68
CA GLY A 518 -10.50 1.53 11.00
C GLY A 518 -10.92 3.00 11.08
N GLY A 519 -11.95 3.31 11.86
CA GLY A 519 -12.33 4.69 12.16
C GLY A 519 -12.77 5.54 10.98
N GLY A 520 -12.80 5.03 9.75
CA GLY A 520 -12.91 5.83 8.54
C GLY A 520 -11.68 6.70 8.28
N GLY A 521 -10.48 6.28 8.73
CA GLY A 521 -9.22 6.85 8.28
C GLY A 521 -8.17 7.14 9.36
N TYR A 522 -7.78 6.11 10.10
CA TYR A 522 -6.77 6.20 11.18
C TYR A 522 -5.36 6.66 10.73
N HIS A 523 -5.12 6.81 9.43
CA HIS A 523 -3.90 7.43 8.89
C HIS A 523 -3.95 8.95 8.81
N GLY A 524 -5.14 9.57 8.93
CA GLY A 524 -5.31 10.98 8.59
C GLY A 524 -4.98 11.24 7.12
N TYR A 525 -4.23 12.30 6.84
CA TYR A 525 -3.87 12.67 5.46
C TYR A 525 -2.72 11.85 4.87
N ASN A 526 -1.75 11.40 5.67
CA ASN A 526 -0.57 10.69 5.19
C ASN A 526 -0.35 9.38 5.93
N ALA A 527 -0.23 8.28 5.19
CA ALA A 527 0.06 6.98 5.77
C ALA A 527 1.56 6.82 6.05
N LEU A 528 1.90 6.00 7.05
CA LEU A 528 3.28 5.57 7.29
C LEU A 528 3.53 4.20 6.66
N GLU A 529 4.77 3.92 6.30
CA GLU A 529 5.13 2.65 5.68
C GLU A 529 4.82 1.43 6.58
N GLY A 530 4.19 0.41 6.00
CA GLY A 530 3.88 -0.86 6.69
C GLY A 530 2.61 -0.85 7.54
N THR A 531 1.84 0.24 7.53
CA THR A 531 0.63 0.34 8.35
C THR A 531 -0.59 -0.32 7.71
N PHE A 532 -0.70 -0.36 6.39
CA PHE A 532 -1.90 -0.86 5.70
C PHE A 532 -2.23 -2.33 6.02
N LEU A 533 -1.25 -3.24 5.92
CA LEU A 533 -1.47 -4.66 6.20
C LEU A 533 -1.76 -4.90 7.68
N GLY A 534 -1.02 -4.23 8.55
CA GLY A 534 -1.25 -4.28 10.00
C GLY A 534 -2.64 -3.75 10.36
N GLY A 535 -3.08 -2.66 9.74
CA GLY A 535 -4.41 -2.09 9.92
C GLY A 535 -5.53 -3.03 9.49
N CYS A 536 -5.35 -3.76 8.37
CA CYS A 536 -6.28 -4.82 7.97
C CYS A 536 -6.39 -5.92 9.02
N ILE A 537 -5.26 -6.41 9.53
CA ILE A 537 -5.23 -7.44 10.56
C ILE A 537 -5.88 -6.94 11.85
N PHE A 538 -5.51 -5.74 12.28
CA PHE A 538 -5.95 -5.16 13.55
C PHE A 538 -7.46 -4.89 13.57
N SER A 539 -7.98 -4.19 12.57
CA SER A 539 -9.41 -3.91 12.45
C SER A 539 -10.24 -5.15 12.17
N GLY A 540 -9.72 -6.12 11.40
CA GLY A 540 -10.36 -7.41 11.16
C GLY A 540 -10.48 -8.24 12.43
N ARG A 541 -9.42 -8.28 13.22
CA ARG A 541 -9.41 -8.93 14.55
C ARG A 541 -10.42 -8.28 15.50
N ALA A 542 -10.47 -6.96 15.55
CA ALA A 542 -11.46 -6.22 16.35
C ALA A 542 -12.90 -6.54 15.92
N ALA A 543 -13.18 -6.56 14.60
CA ALA A 543 -14.50 -6.88 14.08
C ALA A 543 -14.95 -8.31 14.41
N GLY A 544 -14.06 -9.29 14.22
CA GLY A 544 -14.35 -10.70 14.54
C GLY A 544 -14.66 -10.90 16.03
N ARG A 545 -13.86 -10.29 16.92
CA ARG A 545 -14.08 -10.35 18.38
C ARG A 545 -15.38 -9.68 18.81
N ALA A 546 -15.65 -8.48 18.30
CA ALA A 546 -16.85 -7.74 18.63
C ALA A 546 -18.10 -8.50 18.17
N ALA A 547 -18.13 -8.95 16.92
CA ALA A 547 -19.24 -9.74 16.39
C ALA A 547 -19.45 -11.02 17.23
N ALA A 548 -18.38 -11.77 17.54
CA ALA A 548 -18.45 -12.98 18.37
C ALA A 548 -19.06 -12.73 19.76
N SER A 549 -18.78 -11.58 20.38
CA SER A 549 -19.29 -11.23 21.71
C SER A 549 -20.78 -10.88 21.76
N THR A 550 -21.41 -10.68 20.59
CA THR A 550 -22.83 -10.32 20.46
C THR A 550 -23.73 -11.48 20.02
N ILE A 551 -23.13 -12.66 19.79
CA ILE A 551 -23.80 -13.92 19.45
C ILE A 551 -23.77 -14.80 20.70
#